data_AF-A0A833HMY5-F1
#
_entry.id   AF-A0A833HMY5-F1
#
_cell.length_a   1.000
_cell.length_b   1.000
_cell.length_c   1.000
_cell.angle_alpha   90.00
_cell.angle_beta   90.00
_cell.angle_gamma   90.00
#
_symmetry.space_group_name_H-M   'P 1'
#
loop_
_entity.id
_entity.type
_entity.pdbx_description
1 polymer ?
#
loop_
_entity_poly.entity_id
_entity_poly.type
_entity_poly.pdbx_seq_one_letter_code
_entity_poly.pdbx_strand_id
1 'polypeptide(L)'
;MNEINYISIEFLNSFTGGVFITNLITHFIKDYFPKSLDKKISTLIVAFIVTLTSNIIMKGISFSLVYLSTINSFLVAAAAMGNYDLLTKRMRKGNGDNYIKN
;
A
#
# COMPACT_ATOMS: atom_id res chain seq x y z
N MET A 1 -13.60 -24.20 16.58
CA MET A 1 -14.38 -23.43 15.58
C MET A 1 -13.42 -23.14 14.45
N ASN A 2 -13.74 -23.50 13.19
CA ASN A 2 -12.90 -23.12 12.06
C ASN A 2 -13.04 -21.60 11.89
N GLU A 3 -12.00 -20.86 12.23
CA GLU A 3 -11.95 -19.43 11.94
C GLU A 3 -11.84 -19.26 10.43
N ILE A 4 -12.82 -18.58 9.84
CA ILE A 4 -12.74 -18.19 8.43
C ILE A 4 -11.69 -17.08 8.33
N ASN A 5 -10.47 -17.47 7.97
CA ASN A 5 -9.37 -16.55 7.70
C ASN A 5 -9.33 -16.24 6.19
N TYR A 6 -9.98 -15.16 5.76
CA TYR A 6 -9.89 -14.68 4.37
C TYR A 6 -8.46 -14.30 3.98
N ILE A 7 -7.70 -13.77 4.95
CA ILE A 7 -6.28 -13.46 4.85
C ILE A 7 -5.62 -13.88 6.15
N SER A 8 -4.52 -14.63 6.08
CA SER A 8 -3.78 -15.08 7.26
C SER A 8 -2.84 -14.00 7.80
N ILE A 9 -2.55 -14.05 9.10
CA ILE A 9 -1.63 -13.10 9.74
C ILE A 9 -0.20 -13.27 9.22
N GLU A 10 0.20 -14.50 8.88
CA GLU A 10 1.50 -14.81 8.28
C GLU A 10 1.65 -14.13 6.91
N PHE A 11 0.58 -14.15 6.10
CA PHE A 11 0.57 -13.45 4.83
C PHE A 11 0.72 -11.93 5.03
N LEU A 12 -0.06 -11.33 5.95
CA LEU A 12 -0.01 -9.89 6.21
C LEU A 12 1.35 -9.40 6.69
N ASN A 13 2.07 -10.23 7.43
CA ASN A 13 3.41 -9.94 7.92
C ASN A 13 4.52 -10.18 6.89
N SER A 14 4.18 -10.72 5.72
CA SER A 14 5.12 -10.83 4.59
C SER A 14 5.22 -9.50 3.84
N PHE A 15 6.33 -9.33 3.12
CA PHE A 15 6.51 -8.16 2.24
C PHE A 15 5.35 -8.01 1.24
N THR A 16 4.94 -9.10 0.59
CA THR A 16 3.83 -9.11 -0.38
C THR A 16 2.50 -8.74 0.26
N GLY A 17 2.22 -9.25 1.47
CA GLY A 17 1.01 -8.88 2.22
C GLY A 17 0.99 -7.41 2.61
N GLY A 18 2.12 -6.86 3.05
CA GLY A 18 2.28 -5.43 3.33
C GLY A 18 2.00 -4.56 2.11
N VAL A 19 2.54 -4.93 0.94
CA VAL A 19 2.28 -4.23 -0.33
C VAL A 19 0.80 -4.34 -0.73
N PHE A 20 0.22 -5.53 -0.61
CA PHE A 20 -1.18 -5.79 -0.96
C PHE A 20 -2.15 -4.96 -0.10
N ILE A 21 -1.97 -4.96 1.23
CA ILE A 21 -2.81 -4.17 2.14
C ILE A 21 -2.57 -2.67 1.94
N THR A 22 -1.33 -2.24 1.74
CA THR A 22 -1.03 -0.83 1.45
C THR A 22 -1.78 -0.37 0.20
N ASN A 23 -1.78 -1.17 -0.88
CA ASN A 23 -2.53 -0.88 -2.09
C ASN A 23 -4.04 -0.85 -1.85
N LEU A 24 -4.59 -1.82 -1.13
CA LEU A 24 -6.02 -1.86 -0.81
C LEU A 24 -6.47 -0.64 -0.01
N ILE A 25 -5.74 -0.31 1.05
CA ILE A 25 -6.03 0.85 1.91
C ILE A 25 -5.88 2.15 1.13
N THR A 26 -4.78 2.36 0.41
CA THR A 26 -4.62 3.59 -0.40
C THR A 26 -5.69 3.74 -1.46
N HIS A 27 -6.13 2.64 -2.09
CA HIS A 27 -7.25 2.66 -3.02
C HIS A 27 -8.56 3.10 -2.36
N PHE A 28 -8.77 2.79 -1.08
CA PHE A 28 -9.96 3.19 -0.35
C PHE A 28 -9.88 4.63 0.15
N ILE A 29 -8.73 5.06 0.69
CA ILE A 29 -8.61 6.40 1.29
C ILE A 29 -8.37 7.49 0.23
N LYS A 30 -7.96 7.15 -1.00
CA LYS A 30 -7.75 8.15 -2.08
C LYS A 30 -8.94 9.10 -2.28
N ASP A 31 -10.16 8.65 -1.99
CA ASP A 31 -11.39 9.43 -2.17
C ASP A 31 -11.68 10.34 -0.94
N TYR A 32 -11.01 10.09 0.19
CA TYR A 32 -11.11 10.86 1.44
C TYR A 32 -9.93 11.82 1.66
N PHE A 33 -8.81 11.62 0.97
CA PHE A 33 -7.68 12.55 1.05
C PHE A 33 -7.95 13.84 0.26
N PRO A 34 -7.59 15.02 0.79
CA PRO A 34 -7.69 16.27 0.04
C PRO A 34 -6.84 16.19 -1.23
N LYS A 35 -7.38 16.72 -2.34
CA LYS A 35 -6.73 16.71 -3.67
C LYS A 35 -5.33 17.36 -3.70
N SER A 36 -4.96 18.11 -2.66
CA SER A 36 -3.65 18.73 -2.49
C SER A 36 -2.54 17.74 -2.08
N LEU A 37 -2.88 16.54 -1.59
CA LEU A 37 -1.90 15.59 -1.11
C LEU A 37 -1.51 14.62 -2.22
N ASP A 38 -0.22 14.61 -2.59
CA ASP A 38 0.28 13.68 -3.62
C ASP A 38 0.03 12.24 -3.16
N LYS A 39 -0.55 11.46 -4.05
CA LYS A 39 -0.81 10.03 -3.89
C LYS A 39 0.40 9.25 -3.42
N LYS A 40 1.61 9.67 -3.82
CA LYS A 40 2.88 9.07 -3.34
C LYS A 40 3.05 9.24 -1.84
N ILE A 41 2.78 10.44 -1.31
CA ILE A 41 2.89 10.74 0.12
C ILE A 41 1.80 9.98 0.89
N SER A 42 0.56 9.96 0.37
CA SER A 42 -0.52 9.16 0.96
C SER A 42 -0.14 7.67 1.05
N THR A 43 0.46 7.13 -0.01
CA THR A 43 0.90 5.72 -0.06
C THR A 43 2.01 5.43 0.93
N LEU A 44 2.97 6.35 1.09
CA LEU A 44 4.04 6.20 2.07
C LEU A 44 3.51 6.22 3.51
N ILE A 45 2.59 7.14 3.82
CA ILE A 45 1.97 7.22 5.15
C ILE A 45 1.22 5.93 5.47
N VAL A 46 0.43 5.42 4.53
CA VAL A 46 -0.30 4.16 4.71
C VAL A 46 0.67 2.99 4.91
N ALA A 47 1.71 2.88 4.07
CA ALA A 47 2.71 1.83 4.20
C ALA A 47 3.40 1.87 5.57
N PHE A 48 3.70 3.07 6.08
CA PHE A 48 4.31 3.27 7.39
C PHE A 48 3.40 2.82 8.54
N ILE A 49 2.12 3.18 8.49
CA ILE A 49 1.14 2.73 9.48
C ILE A 49 1.03 1.20 9.45
N VAL A 50 0.94 0.60 8.26
CA VAL A 50 0.82 -0.86 8.10
C VAL A 50 2.03 -1.60 8.68
N THR A 51 3.24 -1.21 8.32
CA THR A 51 4.46 -1.88 8.81
C THR A 51 4.69 -1.63 10.30
N LEU A 52 4.36 -0.44 10.80
CA LEU A 52 4.48 -0.12 12.21
C LEU A 52 3.48 -0.93 13.05
N THR A 53 2.20 -0.97 12.64
CA THR A 53 1.17 -1.75 13.31
C THR A 53 1.51 -3.25 13.31
N SER A 54 2.00 -3.80 12.20
CA SER A 54 2.45 -5.19 12.12
C SER A 54 3.57 -5.48 13.14
N ASN A 55 4.59 -4.63 13.23
CA ASN A 55 5.68 -4.81 14.20
C ASN A 55 5.22 -4.63 15.66
N ILE A 56 4.32 -3.68 15.93
CA ILE A 56 3.79 -3.46 17.28
C ILE A 56 2.97 -4.68 17.74
N ILE A 57 2.10 -5.22 16.89
CA ILE A 57 1.24 -6.36 17.23
C ILE A 57 2.08 -7.62 17.47
N MET A 58 3.12 -7.86 16.66
CA MET A 58 3.92 -9.09 16.76
C MET A 58 5.03 -9.03 17.81
N LYS A 59 5.68 -7.87 17.98
CA LYS A 59 6.97 -7.75 18.67
C LYS A 59 6.99 -6.69 19.77
N GLY A 60 5.90 -5.92 19.93
CA GLY A 60 5.81 -4.83 20.90
C GLY A 60 6.47 -3.53 20.43
N ILE A 61 6.65 -2.59 21.37
CA ILE A 61 7.16 -1.24 21.09
C ILE A 61 8.64 -1.15 21.49
N SER A 62 9.52 -0.91 20.51
CA SER A 62 10.94 -0.63 20.72
C SER A 62 11.43 0.38 19.68
N PHE A 63 12.34 1.28 20.06
CA PHE A 63 12.91 2.27 19.16
C PHE A 63 13.60 1.64 17.94
N SER A 64 14.25 0.49 18.10
CA SER A 64 14.84 -0.25 16.98
C SER A 64 13.78 -0.76 16.00
N LEU A 65 12.62 -1.17 16.50
CA LEU A 65 11.50 -1.62 15.66
C LEU A 65 10.85 -0.45 14.91
N VAL A 66 10.79 0.74 15.51
CA VAL A 66 10.31 1.95 14.83
C VAL A 66 11.22 2.27 13.64
N TYR A 67 12.53 2.32 13.86
CA TYR A 67 13.50 2.55 12.78
C TYR A 67 13.37 1.51 11.65
N LEU A 68 13.30 0.22 12.01
CA LEU A 68 13.15 -0.85 11.04
C LEU A 68 11.81 -0.77 10.28
N SER A 69 10.73 -0.40 10.98
CA SER A 69 9.40 -0.19 10.37
C SER A 69 9.41 0.95 9.37
N THR A 70 10.16 2.02 9.67
CA THR A 70 10.37 3.14 8.74
C THR A 70 11.02 2.66 7.45
N ILE A 71 12.17 1.98 7.51
CA ILE A 71 12.85 1.50 6.30
C ILE A 71 11.96 0.53 5.50
N ASN A 72 11.35 -0.43 6.19
CA ASN A 72 10.46 -1.40 5.55
C ASN A 72 9.25 -0.72 4.90
N SER A 73 8.73 0.36 5.48
CA SER A 73 7.61 1.11 4.89
C SER A 73 7.97 1.77 3.56
N PHE A 74 9.20 2.27 3.40
CA PHE A 74 9.66 2.83 2.13
C PHE A 74 9.74 1.75 1.06
N LEU A 75 10.20 0.55 1.41
CA LEU A 75 10.26 -0.58 0.48
C LEU A 75 8.85 -1.00 0.04
N VAL A 76 7.93 -1.14 1.00
CA VAL A 76 6.52 -1.48 0.74
C VAL A 76 5.83 -0.40 -0.10
N ALA A 77 6.04 0.88 0.24
CA ALA A 77 5.47 2.00 -0.50
C ALA A 77 6.02 2.08 -1.93
N ALA A 78 7.33 1.87 -2.12
CA ALA A 78 7.93 1.86 -3.46
C ALA A 78 7.33 0.77 -4.35
N ALA A 79 7.16 -0.45 -3.82
CA ALA A 79 6.52 -1.55 -4.54
C ALA A 79 5.03 -1.29 -4.83
N ALA A 80 4.30 -0.72 -3.87
CA ALA A 80 2.91 -0.29 -4.04
C ALA A 80 2.76 0.78 -5.14
N MET A 81 3.63 1.80 -5.14
CA MET A 81 3.64 2.87 -6.15
C MET A 81 4.01 2.36 -7.54
N GLY A 82 4.97 1.43 -7.65
CA GLY A 82 5.35 0.82 -8.94
C GLY A 82 4.16 0.13 -9.63
N ASN A 83 3.32 -0.56 -8.85
CA ASN A 83 2.08 -1.15 -9.36
C ASN A 83 1.06 -0.08 -9.79
N TYR A 84 0.97 1.02 -9.04
CA TYR A 84 0.06 2.13 -9.34
C TYR A 84 0.37 2.85 -10.65
N ASP A 85 1.65 3.07 -10.97
CA ASP A 85 2.04 3.76 -12.20
C ASP A 85 1.71 2.91 -13.45
N LEU A 86 1.80 1.58 -13.33
CA LEU A 86 1.40 0.62 -14.36
C LEU A 86 -0.12 0.58 -14.55
N LEU A 87 -0.91 0.51 -13.46
CA LEU A 87 -2.37 0.50 -13.52
C LEU A 87 -2.93 1.82 -14.08
N THR A 88 -2.39 2.96 -13.65
CA THR A 88 -2.85 4.29 -14.09
C THR A 88 -2.49 4.54 -15.57
N LYS A 89 -1.30 4.13 -16.02
CA LYS A 89 -0.91 4.21 -17.45
C LYS A 89 -1.81 3.35 -18.34
N ARG A 90 -2.17 2.13 -17.91
CA ARG A 90 -3.10 1.27 -18.67
C ARG A 90 -4.50 1.88 -18.78
N MET A 91 -5.02 2.49 -17.72
CA MET A 91 -6.33 3.16 -17.78
C MET A 91 -6.33 4.41 -18.69
N ARG A 92 -5.24 5.18 -18.73
CA ARG A 92 -5.11 6.31 -19.69
C ARG A 92 -5.07 5.83 -21.14
N LYS A 93 -4.39 4.72 -21.41
CA LYS A 93 -4.30 4.16 -22.77
C LYS A 93 -5.63 3.58 -23.26
N GLY A 94 -6.45 3.03 -22.37
CA GLY A 94 -7.79 2.53 -22.71
C GLY A 94 -8.82 3.60 -23.07
N ASN A 95 -8.70 4.84 -22.55
CA ASN A 95 -9.66 5.91 -22.79
C ASN A 95 -9.25 6.92 -23.88
N GLY A 96 -7.98 6.93 -24.30
CA GLY A 96 -7.44 7.93 -25.24
C GLY A 96 -7.28 7.45 -26.69
N ASP A 97 -7.16 6.15 -26.93
CA ASP A 97 -6.76 5.63 -28.24
C ASP A 97 -7.94 5.41 -29.22
N ASN A 98 -9.19 5.64 -28.80
CA ASN A 98 -10.39 5.51 -29.65
C ASN A 98 -10.79 6.78 -30.42
N TYR A 99 -10.04 7.89 -30.31
CA TYR A 99 -10.38 9.16 -30.96
C TYR A 99 -9.46 9.57 -32.11
N ILE A 100 -8.52 8.71 -32.54
CA ILE A 100 -7.57 9.03 -33.62
C ILE A 100 -7.48 7.87 -34.61
N LYS A 101 -8.63 7.39 -35.09
CA LYS A 101 -8.74 6.61 -36.34
C LYS A 101 -10.10 6.88 -36.99
N ASN A 102 -10.19 8.00 -37.68
CA ASN A 102 -11.05 8.20 -38.86
C ASN A 102 -10.50 9.39 -39.64
#